data_AF-A0AAD2A7I4-F1
#
_entry.id   AF-A0AAD2A7I4-F1
#
_cell.length_a   1.000
_cell.length_b   1.000
_cell.length_c   1.000
_cell.angle_alpha   90.00
_cell.angle_beta   90.00
_cell.angle_gamma   90.00
#
_symmetry.space_group_name_H-M   'P 1'
#
loop_
_entity.id
_entity.type
_entity.pdbx_description
1 polymer ?
#
loop_
_entity_poly.entity_id
_entity_poly.type
_entity_poly.pdbx_seq_one_letter_code
_entity_poly.pdbx_strand_id
1 'polypeptide(L)'
;MRIPFFFSFLILLLALISSTHAKNHNNAPKKDLVRTSCAHASYPAICLRTLSPYSSVATTLRDLAKAGVKVTLSRSKAASNFLAQLKSQSKREQGAVRDCLELMGNSLDELSETLSELQQLRSGDFRWHMSNVETWVSAALTNENTCLDGFKEVGGYIKKSDVKRKISNVARVTSNALYLIHLLDQSHGKTTDISTRHD
;
A
#
# COMPACT_ATOMS: atom_id res chain seq x y z
N MET A 1 -6.38 -78.26 15.14
CA MET A 1 -5.96 -76.91 14.73
C MET A 1 -6.98 -75.90 15.25
N ARG A 2 -6.81 -75.44 16.51
CA ARG A 2 -7.75 -74.55 17.21
C ARG A 2 -7.05 -73.21 17.39
N ILE A 3 -7.42 -72.23 16.59
CA ILE A 3 -6.95 -70.85 16.75
C ILE A 3 -7.73 -70.26 17.94
N PRO A 4 -7.04 -69.76 18.98
CA PRO A 4 -7.70 -69.36 20.23
C PRO A 4 -8.53 -68.09 20.01
N PHE A 5 -9.80 -68.17 20.40
CA PHE A 5 -10.81 -67.08 20.40
C PHE A 5 -10.32 -65.78 21.07
N PHE A 6 -9.25 -65.83 21.86
CA PHE A 6 -8.63 -64.68 22.54
C PHE A 6 -8.00 -63.65 21.60
N PHE A 7 -7.48 -64.04 20.43
CA PHE A 7 -6.87 -63.07 19.50
C PHE A 7 -7.89 -62.20 18.77
N SER A 8 -9.12 -62.69 18.61
CA SER A 8 -10.17 -61.92 17.91
C SER A 8 -10.78 -60.81 18.78
N PHE A 9 -10.79 -60.99 20.11
CA PHE A 9 -11.34 -59.99 21.04
C PHE A 9 -10.36 -58.82 21.27
N LEU A 10 -9.05 -59.07 21.17
CA LEU A 10 -8.02 -58.05 21.34
C LEU A 10 -8.00 -57.02 20.19
N ILE A 11 -8.31 -57.46 18.97
CA ILE A 11 -8.40 -56.57 17.79
C ILE A 11 -9.63 -55.65 17.88
N LEU A 12 -10.74 -56.11 18.47
CA LEU A 12 -11.95 -55.30 18.63
C LEU A 12 -11.78 -54.19 19.69
N LEU A 13 -11.00 -54.46 20.74
CA LEU A 13 -10.68 -53.48 21.78
C LEU A 13 -9.75 -52.36 21.29
N LEU A 14 -8.81 -52.65 20.38
CA LEU A 14 -7.93 -51.64 19.77
C LEU A 14 -8.66 -50.70 18.80
N ALA A 15 -9.78 -51.14 18.20
CA ALA A 15 -10.58 -50.30 17.30
C ALA A 15 -11.41 -49.22 18.04
N LEU A 16 -11.63 -49.37 19.35
CA LEU A 16 -12.42 -48.44 20.16
C LEU A 16 -11.59 -47.30 20.80
N ILE A 17 -10.25 -47.34 20.67
CA ILE A 17 -9.34 -46.34 21.27
C ILE A 17 -8.87 -45.30 20.25
N SER A 18 -9.39 -45.32 19.01
CA SER A 18 -9.16 -44.24 18.03
C SER A 18 -10.01 -43.00 18.38
N SER A 19 -9.55 -42.30 19.41
CA SER A 19 -9.44 -40.84 19.54
C SER A 19 -10.52 -39.97 18.88
N THR A 20 -11.43 -39.50 19.74
CA THR A 20 -11.75 -38.08 19.99
C THR A 20 -11.36 -37.03 18.94
N HIS A 21 -12.39 -36.28 18.50
CA HIS A 21 -12.36 -34.86 18.12
C HIS A 21 -11.56 -34.45 16.87
N ALA A 22 -12.16 -34.65 15.70
CA ALA A 22 -11.87 -33.80 14.55
C ALA A 22 -12.62 -32.46 14.69
N LYS A 23 -12.10 -31.53 15.51
CA LYS A 23 -12.42 -30.11 15.31
C LYS A 23 -11.68 -29.67 14.05
N ASN A 24 -12.40 -29.67 12.94
CA ASN A 24 -11.92 -29.14 11.67
C ASN A 24 -11.87 -27.61 11.78
N HIS A 25 -10.80 -27.10 12.39
CA HIS A 25 -10.41 -25.70 12.31
C HIS A 25 -9.04 -25.62 11.65
N ASN A 26 -9.02 -25.69 10.32
CA ASN A 26 -7.97 -25.04 9.54
C ASN A 26 -8.14 -23.51 9.62
N ASN A 27 -8.08 -22.97 10.84
CA ASN A 27 -7.85 -21.55 11.08
C ASN A 27 -6.36 -21.37 11.35
N ALA A 28 -5.51 -21.69 10.36
CA ALA A 28 -4.23 -21.03 10.31
C ALA A 28 -4.53 -19.52 10.33
N PRO A 29 -3.89 -18.71 11.20
CA PRO A 29 -4.15 -17.29 11.24
C PRO A 29 -3.97 -16.74 9.81
N LYS A 30 -5.02 -16.16 9.21
CA LYS A 30 -4.88 -15.47 7.93
C LYS A 30 -3.76 -14.46 8.13
N LYS A 31 -2.65 -14.64 7.41
CA LYS A 31 -1.51 -13.75 7.50
C LYS A 31 -1.99 -12.36 7.14
N ASP A 32 -1.89 -11.43 8.10
CA ASP A 32 -2.31 -10.06 7.90
C ASP A 32 -1.43 -9.44 6.80
N LEU A 33 -2.02 -9.30 5.61
CA LEU A 33 -1.34 -8.82 4.42
C LEU A 33 -0.90 -7.37 4.60
N VAL A 34 -1.72 -6.54 5.23
CA VAL A 34 -1.39 -5.14 5.54
C VAL A 34 -0.20 -5.10 6.47
N ARG A 35 -0.24 -5.87 7.56
CA ARG A 35 0.85 -5.89 8.55
C ARG A 35 2.16 -6.37 7.95
N THR A 36 2.10 -7.44 7.17
CA THR A 36 3.30 -8.02 6.53
C THR A 36 3.88 -7.06 5.50
N SER A 37 3.04 -6.47 4.64
CA SER A 37 3.50 -5.59 3.57
C SER A 37 4.03 -4.27 4.10
N CYS A 38 3.43 -3.70 5.15
CA CYS A 38 3.91 -2.43 5.72
C CYS A 38 5.17 -2.55 6.58
N ALA A 39 5.63 -3.76 6.92
CA ALA A 39 6.71 -3.98 7.89
C ALA A 39 8.04 -3.31 7.50
N HIS A 40 8.33 -3.24 6.20
CA HIS A 40 9.55 -2.63 5.65
C HIS A 40 9.27 -1.44 4.74
N ALA A 41 8.07 -0.85 4.83
CA ALA A 41 7.75 0.36 4.09
C ALA A 41 8.64 1.53 4.53
N SER A 42 8.79 2.55 3.68
CA SER A 42 9.57 3.75 3.99
C SER A 42 9.12 4.43 5.30
N TYR A 43 7.82 4.37 5.60
CA TYR A 43 7.22 4.84 6.84
C TYR A 43 6.26 3.78 7.42
N PRO A 44 6.76 2.74 8.11
CA PRO A 44 5.97 1.57 8.52
C PRO A 44 4.76 1.90 9.37
N ALA A 45 4.94 2.73 10.41
CA ALA A 45 3.85 3.12 11.30
C ALA A 45 2.74 3.91 10.57
N ILE A 46 3.11 4.73 9.58
CA ILE A 46 2.14 5.47 8.77
C ILE A 46 1.39 4.50 7.85
N CYS A 47 2.12 3.61 7.17
CA CYS A 47 1.56 2.58 6.29
C CYS A 47 0.50 1.75 7.03
N LEU A 48 0.87 1.18 8.18
CA LEU A 48 -0.02 0.37 9.00
C LEU A 48 -1.27 1.15 9.41
N ARG A 49 -1.09 2.36 9.95
CA ARG A 49 -2.21 3.18 10.41
C ARG A 49 -3.17 3.51 9.27
N THR A 50 -2.65 3.95 8.13
CA THR A 50 -3.49 4.37 7.00
C THR A 50 -4.14 3.22 6.25
N LEU A 51 -3.53 2.03 6.27
CA LEU A 51 -4.03 0.86 5.56
C LEU A 51 -4.78 -0.14 6.44
N SER A 52 -4.77 0.03 7.77
CA SER A 52 -5.54 -0.80 8.68
C SER A 52 -7.04 -0.94 8.31
N PRO A 53 -7.74 0.10 7.79
CA PRO A 53 -9.14 -0.06 7.37
C PRO A 53 -9.32 -1.00 6.16
N TYR A 54 -8.24 -1.31 5.44
CA TYR A 54 -8.25 -2.18 4.27
C TYR A 54 -7.95 -3.65 4.61
N SER A 55 -7.63 -3.99 5.86
CA SER A 55 -7.15 -5.32 6.26
C SER A 55 -8.13 -6.46 5.94
N SER A 56 -9.43 -6.18 5.84
CA SER A 56 -10.47 -7.15 5.48
C SER A 56 -10.79 -7.23 3.99
N VAL A 57 -10.43 -6.20 3.21
CA VAL A 57 -10.81 -6.06 1.79
C VAL A 57 -9.63 -6.22 0.83
N ALA A 58 -8.41 -5.85 1.25
CA ALA A 58 -7.21 -6.01 0.44
C ALA A 58 -6.72 -7.46 0.57
N THR A 59 -6.99 -8.25 -0.47
CA THR A 59 -6.63 -9.68 -0.49
C THR A 59 -5.36 -9.97 -1.29
N THR A 60 -4.96 -9.02 -2.15
CA THR A 60 -3.76 -9.12 -2.99
C THR A 60 -2.84 -7.92 -2.81
N LEU A 61 -1.57 -8.05 -3.21
CA LEU A 61 -0.63 -6.92 -3.25
C LEU A 61 -1.11 -5.80 -4.18
N ARG A 62 -1.85 -6.15 -5.24
CA ARG A 62 -2.48 -5.18 -6.13
C ARG A 62 -3.58 -4.38 -5.42
N ASP A 63 -4.42 -5.04 -4.63
CA ASP A 63 -5.44 -4.34 -3.83
C ASP A 63 -4.78 -3.38 -2.84
N LEU A 64 -3.66 -3.81 -2.24
CA LEU A 64 -2.94 -3.01 -1.27
C LEU A 64 -2.22 -1.81 -1.92
N ALA A 65 -1.61 -1.98 -3.08
CA ALA A 65 -1.04 -0.87 -3.87
C ALA A 65 -2.14 0.14 -4.26
N LYS A 66 -3.29 -0.33 -4.75
CA LYS A 66 -4.46 0.53 -5.05
C LYS A 66 -4.96 1.26 -3.81
N ALA A 67 -5.02 0.59 -2.65
CA ALA A 67 -5.39 1.22 -1.39
C ALA A 67 -4.40 2.30 -0.97
N GLY A 68 -3.09 2.05 -1.12
CA GLY A 68 -2.03 3.03 -0.90
C GLY A 68 -2.23 4.30 -1.73
N VAL A 69 -2.42 4.14 -3.05
CA VAL A 69 -2.66 5.27 -3.97
C VAL A 69 -3.95 6.03 -3.61
N LYS A 70 -5.05 5.33 -3.26
CA LYS A 70 -6.30 5.97 -2.83
C LYS A 70 -6.14 6.78 -1.54
N VAL A 71 -5.37 6.27 -0.57
CA VAL A 71 -5.02 7.02 0.64
C VAL A 71 -4.26 8.28 0.25
N THR A 72 -3.29 8.18 -0.66
CA THR A 72 -2.52 9.33 -1.14
C THR A 72 -3.41 10.37 -1.80
N LEU A 73 -4.26 10.00 -2.77
CA LEU A 73 -5.23 10.89 -3.41
C LEU A 73 -6.06 11.68 -2.38
N SER A 74 -6.58 10.99 -1.36
CA SER A 74 -7.35 11.62 -0.30
C SER A 74 -6.52 12.65 0.50
N ARG A 75 -5.26 12.33 0.82
CA ARG A 75 -4.36 13.23 1.54
C ARG A 75 -3.91 14.40 0.68
N SER A 76 -3.61 14.18 -0.59
CA SER A 76 -3.27 15.24 -1.55
C SER A 76 -4.43 16.22 -1.69
N LYS A 77 -5.67 15.72 -1.86
CA LYS A 77 -6.85 16.59 -1.96
C LYS A 77 -7.08 17.41 -0.69
N ALA A 78 -6.93 16.79 0.49
CA ALA A 78 -7.05 17.50 1.76
C ALA A 78 -5.95 18.57 1.94
N ALA A 79 -4.73 18.32 1.43
CA ALA A 79 -3.65 19.30 1.44
C ALA A 79 -3.91 20.45 0.47
N SER A 80 -4.38 20.19 -0.75
CA SER A 80 -4.78 21.23 -1.71
C SER A 80 -5.87 22.13 -1.13
N ASN A 81 -6.90 21.55 -0.49
CA ASN A 81 -7.95 22.31 0.16
C ASN A 81 -7.42 23.19 1.30
N PHE A 82 -6.46 22.69 2.08
CA PHE A 82 -5.80 23.46 3.12
C PHE A 82 -5.00 24.65 2.53
N LEU A 83 -4.22 24.42 1.47
CA LEU A 83 -3.44 25.46 0.80
C LEU A 83 -4.33 26.56 0.23
N ALA A 84 -5.46 26.18 -0.37
CA ALA A 84 -6.44 27.12 -0.94
C ALA A 84 -7.07 28.06 0.12
N GLN A 85 -7.04 27.66 1.39
CA GLN A 85 -7.56 28.46 2.51
C GLN A 85 -6.49 29.36 3.15
N LEU A 86 -5.22 29.23 2.76
CA LEU A 86 -4.16 30.05 3.33
C LEU A 86 -4.29 31.51 2.87
N LYS A 87 -4.31 32.42 3.84
CA LYS A 87 -4.25 33.85 3.58
C LYS A 87 -2.78 34.26 3.48
N SER A 88 -2.41 34.79 2.33
CA SER A 88 -1.08 35.36 2.09
C SER A 88 -1.10 36.86 2.40
N GLN A 89 -0.02 37.40 2.97
CA GLN A 89 0.12 38.85 3.23
C GLN A 89 1.24 39.48 2.39
N SER A 90 1.99 38.68 1.64
CA SER A 90 3.02 39.15 0.71
C SER A 90 2.90 38.47 -0.66
N LYS A 91 3.42 39.12 -1.70
CA LYS A 91 3.52 38.53 -3.05
C LYS A 91 4.33 37.22 -3.05
N ARG A 92 5.34 37.13 -2.17
CA ARG A 92 6.18 35.93 -2.01
C ARG A 92 5.39 34.76 -1.46
N GLU A 93 4.60 34.98 -0.41
CA GLU A 93 3.70 33.96 0.13
C GLU A 93 2.65 33.54 -0.90
N GLN A 94 2.04 34.51 -1.58
CA GLN A 94 1.02 34.23 -2.60
C GLN A 94 1.60 33.39 -3.75
N GLY A 95 2.82 33.71 -4.20
CA GLY A 95 3.54 32.90 -5.18
C GLY A 95 3.75 31.48 -4.70
N ALA A 96 4.33 31.29 -3.52
CA ALA A 96 4.58 29.96 -2.97
C ALA A 96 3.32 29.12 -2.78
N VAL A 97 2.21 29.73 -2.34
CA VAL A 97 0.91 29.04 -2.22
C VAL A 97 0.38 28.61 -3.59
N ARG A 98 0.42 29.50 -4.59
CA ARG A 98 -0.04 29.18 -5.95
C ARG A 98 0.80 28.06 -6.57
N ASP A 99 2.12 28.17 -6.49
CA ASP A 99 3.04 27.19 -7.08
C ASP A 99 2.85 25.82 -6.40
N CYS A 100 2.66 25.79 -5.07
CA CYS A 100 2.34 24.54 -4.39
C CYS A 100 0.94 24.00 -4.73
N LEU A 101 -0.07 24.85 -4.92
CA LEU A 101 -1.40 24.40 -5.37
C LEU A 101 -1.33 23.74 -6.75
N GLU A 102 -0.54 24.29 -7.68
CA GLU A 102 -0.28 23.72 -8.99
C GLU A 102 0.40 22.35 -8.86
N LEU A 103 1.49 22.25 -8.11
CA LEU A 103 2.18 20.98 -7.88
C LEU A 103 1.28 19.92 -7.24
N MET A 104 0.44 20.30 -6.28
CA MET A 104 -0.52 19.38 -5.67
C MET A 104 -1.64 18.98 -6.63
N GLY A 105 -2.00 19.84 -7.59
CA GLY A 105 -2.88 19.51 -8.70
C GLY A 105 -2.27 18.44 -9.61
N ASN A 106 -1.02 18.65 -10.04
CA ASN A 106 -0.28 17.68 -10.84
C ASN A 106 -0.16 16.33 -10.11
N SER A 107 0.15 16.34 -8.80
CA SER A 107 0.17 15.11 -7.99
C SER A 107 -1.18 14.37 -8.03
N LEU A 108 -2.31 15.08 -7.98
CA LEU A 108 -3.63 14.43 -8.04
C LEU A 108 -3.89 13.75 -9.38
N ASP A 109 -3.48 14.38 -10.48
CA ASP A 109 -3.63 13.84 -11.82
C ASP A 109 -2.73 12.60 -12.01
N GLU A 110 -1.45 12.71 -11.64
CA GLU A 110 -0.48 11.61 -11.69
C GLU A 110 -0.89 10.42 -10.81
N LEU A 111 -1.43 10.67 -9.62
CA LEU A 111 -1.96 9.60 -8.75
C LEU A 111 -3.21 8.96 -9.33
N SER A 112 -4.02 9.70 -10.09
CA SER A 112 -5.18 9.15 -10.80
C SER A 112 -4.75 8.26 -11.96
N GLU A 113 -3.74 8.66 -12.73
CA GLU A 113 -3.10 7.84 -13.76
C GLU A 113 -2.48 6.57 -13.16
N THR A 114 -1.75 6.72 -12.04
CA THR A 114 -1.20 5.58 -11.28
C THR A 114 -2.30 4.55 -10.95
N LEU A 115 -3.46 5.01 -10.49
CA LEU A 115 -4.58 4.14 -10.15
C LEU A 115 -5.22 3.49 -11.38
N SER A 116 -5.29 4.20 -12.50
CA SER A 116 -5.76 3.69 -13.79
C SER A 116 -4.86 2.57 -14.29
N GLU A 117 -3.55 2.79 -14.31
CA GLU A 117 -2.54 1.82 -14.74
C GLU A 117 -2.54 0.55 -13.86
N LEU A 118 -2.69 0.70 -12.53
CA LEU A 118 -2.86 -0.43 -11.60
C LEU A 118 -4.11 -1.28 -11.89
N GLN A 119 -5.13 -0.72 -12.54
CA GLN A 119 -6.32 -1.48 -12.97
C GLN A 119 -6.05 -2.28 -14.25
N GLN A 120 -5.17 -1.79 -15.12
CA GLN A 120 -4.84 -2.40 -16.40
C GLN A 120 -3.75 -3.48 -16.34
N LEU A 121 -3.05 -3.63 -15.20
CA LEU A 121 -2.04 -4.69 -15.03
C LEU A 121 -2.57 -6.08 -15.45
N ARG A 122 -2.11 -6.58 -16.59
CA ARG A 122 -2.40 -7.93 -17.14
C ARG A 122 -1.08 -8.57 -17.51
N SER A 123 -1.02 -9.90 -17.56
CA SER A 123 0.26 -10.62 -17.76
C SER A 123 1.00 -10.25 -19.05
N GLY A 124 0.29 -9.96 -20.15
CA GLY A 124 0.89 -9.62 -21.44
C GLY A 124 1.62 -8.27 -21.46
N ASP A 125 1.08 -7.26 -20.76
CA ASP A 125 1.58 -5.88 -20.79
C ASP A 125 2.02 -5.39 -19.40
N PHE A 126 2.24 -6.31 -18.47
CA PHE A 126 2.48 -6.00 -17.05
C PHE A 126 3.64 -5.01 -16.87
N ARG A 127 4.76 -5.25 -17.56
CA ARG A 127 5.97 -4.42 -17.43
C ARG A 127 5.75 -2.99 -17.92
N TRP A 128 4.99 -2.82 -19.01
CA TRP A 128 4.67 -1.50 -19.55
C TRP A 128 3.79 -0.71 -18.59
N HIS A 129 2.67 -1.30 -18.16
CA HIS A 129 1.78 -0.68 -17.18
C HIS A 129 2.50 -0.41 -15.85
N MET A 130 3.31 -1.35 -15.34
CA MET A 130 4.04 -1.15 -14.09
C MET A 130 5.04 -0.01 -14.17
N SER A 131 5.77 0.14 -15.29
CA SER A 131 6.67 1.27 -15.52
C SER A 131 5.92 2.61 -15.47
N ASN A 132 4.70 2.67 -16.01
CA ASN A 132 3.85 3.87 -15.93
C ASN A 132 3.41 4.13 -14.48
N VAL A 133 2.96 3.10 -13.75
CA VAL A 133 2.60 3.20 -12.33
C VAL A 133 3.75 3.79 -11.51
N GLU A 134 4.96 3.27 -11.67
CA GLU A 134 6.16 3.73 -10.94
C GLU A 134 6.54 5.17 -11.33
N THR A 135 6.44 5.50 -12.62
CA THR A 135 6.72 6.86 -13.12
C THR A 135 5.77 7.88 -12.50
N TRP A 136 4.46 7.64 -12.59
CA TRP A 136 3.46 8.60 -12.14
C TRP A 136 3.46 8.79 -10.62
N VAL A 137 3.56 7.71 -9.84
CA VAL A 137 3.60 7.87 -8.37
C VAL A 137 4.90 8.55 -7.90
N SER A 138 6.01 8.36 -8.62
CA SER A 138 7.29 9.02 -8.32
C SER A 138 7.26 10.50 -8.70
N ALA A 139 6.60 10.85 -9.80
CA ALA A 139 6.33 12.23 -10.18
C ALA A 139 5.48 12.94 -9.10
N ALA A 140 4.42 12.29 -8.62
CA ALA A 140 3.58 12.84 -7.55
C ALA A 140 4.36 13.13 -6.27
N LEU A 141 5.24 12.19 -5.86
CA LEU A 141 6.12 12.37 -4.71
C LEU A 141 7.13 13.52 -4.93
N THR A 142 7.63 13.67 -6.15
CA THR A 142 8.55 14.76 -6.51
C THR A 142 7.84 16.11 -6.41
N ASN A 143 6.63 16.23 -6.95
CA ASN A 143 5.81 17.43 -6.86
C ASN A 143 5.53 17.85 -5.41
N GLU A 144 5.21 16.89 -4.54
CA GLU A 144 4.99 17.11 -3.11
C GLU A 144 6.26 17.63 -2.39
N ASN A 145 7.43 17.07 -2.73
CA ASN A 145 8.72 17.55 -2.21
C ASN A 145 9.08 18.93 -2.75
N THR A 146 8.83 19.21 -4.03
CA THR A 146 9.06 20.52 -4.65
C THR A 146 8.15 21.58 -4.02
N CYS A 147 6.90 21.25 -3.68
CA CYS A 147 6.04 22.17 -2.92
C CYS A 147 6.69 22.52 -1.57
N LEU A 148 7.18 21.54 -0.81
CA LEU A 148 7.86 21.80 0.47
C LEU A 148 9.06 22.74 0.31
N ASP A 149 9.82 22.53 -0.77
CA ASP A 149 11.00 23.31 -1.09
C ASP A 149 10.66 24.77 -1.42
N GLY A 150 9.56 25.01 -2.12
CA GLY A 150 9.03 26.34 -2.39
C GLY A 150 8.73 27.17 -1.14
N PHE A 151 8.51 26.53 0.01
CA PHE A 151 8.27 27.22 1.29
C PHE A 151 9.51 27.40 2.16
N LYS A 152 10.69 26.84 1.84
CA LYS A 152 11.89 26.91 2.70
C LYS A 152 12.28 28.36 3.02
N GLU A 153 12.29 29.23 2.01
CA GLU A 153 12.73 30.63 2.14
C GLU A 153 11.56 31.64 2.32
N VAL A 154 10.32 31.16 2.48
CA VAL A 154 9.13 32.02 2.60
C VAL A 154 8.94 32.47 4.05
N GLY A 155 9.50 33.61 4.46
CA GLY A 155 9.12 34.23 5.75
C GLY A 155 7.73 34.86 5.69
N GLY A 156 7.04 34.99 6.83
CA GLY A 156 5.82 35.80 6.90
C GLY A 156 4.72 35.25 7.81
N TYR A 157 3.49 35.61 7.45
CA TYR A 157 2.25 35.29 8.15
C TYR A 157 1.89 33.80 8.06
N ILE A 158 2.18 33.16 6.93
CA ILE A 158 1.95 31.72 6.74
C ILE A 158 2.89 30.95 7.66
N LYS A 159 2.30 30.13 8.54
CA LYS A 159 3.05 29.20 9.38
C LYS A 159 3.63 28.07 8.52
N LYS A 160 4.90 28.21 8.14
CA LYS A 160 5.66 27.22 7.35
C LYS A 160 5.60 25.82 7.96
N SER A 161 5.54 25.72 9.29
CA SER A 161 5.41 24.45 10.01
C SER A 161 4.06 23.75 9.74
N ASP A 162 2.98 24.49 9.50
CA ASP A 162 1.67 23.93 9.15
C ASP A 162 1.66 23.39 7.73
N VAL A 163 2.21 24.15 6.78
CA VAL A 163 2.41 23.70 5.39
C VAL A 163 3.30 22.47 5.36
N LYS A 164 4.48 22.53 6.00
CA LYS A 164 5.41 21.41 6.10
C LYS A 164 4.72 20.17 6.66
N ARG A 165 3.98 20.30 7.76
CA ARG A 165 3.26 19.18 8.36
C ARG A 165 2.24 18.57 7.39
N LYS A 166 1.45 19.39 6.69
CA LYS A 166 0.41 18.89 5.78
C LYS A 166 1.04 18.18 4.58
N ILE A 167 1.99 18.81 3.90
CA ILE A 167 2.58 18.28 2.67
C ILE A 167 3.52 17.11 2.94
N SER A 168 4.32 17.14 4.01
CA SER A 168 5.12 15.97 4.40
C SER A 168 4.27 14.76 4.78
N ASN A 169 3.04 14.95 5.27
CA ASN A 169 2.13 13.81 5.47
C ASN A 169 1.68 13.19 4.14
N VAL A 170 1.51 14.00 3.09
CA VAL A 170 1.23 13.50 1.73
C VAL A 170 2.45 12.71 1.22
N ALA A 171 3.63 13.34 1.16
CA ALA A 171 4.88 12.71 0.72
C ALA A 171 5.17 11.37 1.40
N ARG A 172 4.86 11.25 2.70
CA ARG A 172 5.03 10.00 3.45
C ARG A 172 4.08 8.90 3.01
N VAL A 173 2.81 9.21 2.75
CA VAL A 173 1.86 8.20 2.24
C VAL A 173 2.13 7.87 0.78
N THR A 174 2.56 8.83 -0.04
CA THR A 174 3.01 8.61 -1.42
C THR A 174 4.22 7.69 -1.48
N SER A 175 5.23 7.93 -0.63
CA SER A 175 6.40 7.06 -0.52
C SER A 175 6.04 5.63 -0.09
N ASN A 176 5.07 5.47 0.82
CA ASN A 176 4.56 4.15 1.17
C ASN A 176 3.78 3.50 0.02
N ALA A 177 3.00 4.26 -0.77
CA ALA A 177 2.31 3.74 -1.94
C ALA A 177 3.31 3.23 -2.99
N LEU A 178 4.35 4.01 -3.30
CA LEU A 178 5.47 3.60 -4.17
C LEU A 178 6.14 2.32 -3.66
N TYR A 179 6.40 2.22 -2.35
CA TYR A 179 6.94 1.00 -1.76
C TYR A 179 6.03 -0.24 -2.00
N LEU A 180 4.73 -0.10 -1.83
CA LEU A 180 3.77 -1.19 -2.05
C LEU A 180 3.67 -1.58 -3.53
N ILE A 181 3.84 -0.62 -4.45
CA ILE A 181 3.95 -0.84 -5.89
C ILE A 181 5.20 -1.67 -6.20
N HIS A 182 6.37 -1.31 -5.64
CA HIS A 182 7.59 -2.12 -5.81
C HIS A 182 7.43 -3.54 -5.26
N LEU A 183 6.74 -3.70 -4.11
CA LEU A 183 6.46 -5.02 -3.55
C LEU A 183 5.60 -5.87 -4.50
N LEU A 184 4.62 -5.24 -5.17
CA LEU A 184 3.81 -5.88 -6.21
C LEU A 184 4.64 -6.30 -7.44
N ASP A 185 5.50 -5.43 -7.96
CA ASP A 185 6.38 -5.76 -9.10
C ASP A 185 7.31 -6.94 -8.78
N GLN A 186 7.97 -6.91 -7.61
CA GLN A 186 8.86 -7.98 -7.17
C GLN A 186 8.13 -9.32 -7.00
N SER A 187 6.89 -9.30 -6.51
CA SER A 187 6.08 -10.53 -6.39
C SER A 187 5.71 -11.12 -7.74
N HIS A 188 5.50 -10.28 -8.76
CA HIS A 188 5.24 -10.73 -10.11
C HIS A 188 6.49 -11.39 -10.72
N GLY A 189 7.66 -10.75 -10.62
CA GLY A 189 8.93 -11.31 -11.13
C GLY A 189 9.28 -12.68 -10.55
N LYS A 190 9.03 -12.89 -9.25
CA LYS A 190 9.20 -14.21 -8.62
C LYS A 190 8.25 -15.28 -9.18
N THR A 191 7.03 -14.88 -9.56
CA THR A 191 6.04 -15.81 -10.13
C THR A 191 6.43 -16.23 -11.54
N THR A 192 6.93 -15.30 -12.36
CA THR A 192 7.41 -15.60 -13.72
C THR A 192 8.63 -16.50 -13.70
N ASP A 193 9.59 -16.28 -12.78
CA ASP A 193 10.80 -17.11 -12.64
C ASP A 193 10.51 -18.55 -12.19
N ILE A 194 9.41 -18.76 -11.45
CA ILE A 194 8.95 -20.10 -11.06
C ILE A 194 8.30 -20.79 -12.25
N SER A 195 7.48 -20.06 -13.02
CA SER A 195 6.82 -20.60 -14.21
C SER A 195 7.82 -21.05 -15.28
N THR A 196 8.87 -20.27 -15.54
CA THR A 196 9.89 -20.60 -16.56
C THR A 196 10.86 -21.70 -16.14
N ARG A 197 10.86 -22.11 -14.87
CA ARG A 197 11.68 -23.22 -14.36
C ARG A 197 11.01 -24.59 -14.47
N HIS A 198 9.76 -24.65 -14.93
CA HIS A 198 8.98 -25.87 -15.05
C HIS A 198 8.63 -26.23 -16.50
N ASP A 199 9.14 -25.45 -17.46
CA ASP A 199 9.12 -25.71 -18.91
C ASP A 199 10.52 -26.15 -19.38
#